data_AF-A0A7W1P1B0-F1
#
_entry.id   AF-A0A7W1P1B0-F1
#
_cell.length_a   1.000
_cell.length_b   1.000
_cell.length_c   1.000
_cell.angle_alpha   90.00
_cell.angle_beta   90.00
_cell.angle_gamma   90.00
#
_symmetry.space_group_name_H-M   'P 1'
#
loop_
_entity.id
_entity.type
_entity.pdbx_description
1 polymer ?
#
loop_
_entity_poly.entity_id
_entity_poly.type
_entity_poly.pdbx_seq_one_letter_code
_entity_poly.pdbx_strand_id
1 'polypeptide(L)' 'MAITEEQVRDALKGVKYPGFSRDIVSFGLVKEIRVNGSSVTAQLTLSTNDPAIPRTIK' A
#
# COMPACT_ATOMS: atom_id res chain seq x y z
N MET A 1 -22.76 3.45 -2.87
CA MET A 1 -21.79 3.87 -1.85
C MET A 1 -20.46 4.09 -2.57
N ALA A 2 -19.89 5.30 -2.49
CA ALA A 2 -18.60 5.59 -3.09
C ALA A 2 -17.49 5.03 -2.19
N ILE A 3 -16.46 4.41 -2.78
CA ILE A 3 -15.25 4.03 -2.06
C ILE A 3 -14.54 5.31 -1.62
N THR A 4 -14.09 5.37 -0.37
CA THR A 4 -13.29 6.49 0.14
C THR A 4 -11.82 6.14 0.23
N GLU A 5 -10.96 7.15 0.22
CA GLU A 5 -9.51 6.97 0.40
C GLU A 5 -9.20 6.25 1.72
N GLU A 6 -9.91 6.58 2.80
CA GLU A 6 -9.73 5.95 4.11
C GLU A 6 -10.03 4.46 4.07
N GLN A 7 -11.09 4.04 3.37
CA GLN A 7 -11.41 2.61 3.21
C GLN A 7 -10.30 1.86 2.48
N VAL A 8 -9.77 2.45 1.41
CA VAL A 8 -8.63 1.87 0.67
C VAL A 8 -7.39 1.81 1.56
N ARG A 9 -7.11 2.89 2.29
CA ARG A 9 -5.97 2.95 3.20
C ARG A 9 -6.06 1.91 4.30
N ASP A 10 -7.24 1.70 4.87
CA ASP A 10 -7.44 0.69 5.90
C ASP A 10 -7.29 -0.72 5.35
N ALA A 11 -7.81 -0.99 4.15
CA ALA A 11 -7.57 -2.25 3.45
C ALA A 11 -6.07 -2.50 3.20
N LEU A 12 -5.32 -1.47 2.78
CA LEU A 12 -3.88 -1.55 2.57
C LEU A 12 -3.07 -1.76 3.86
N LYS A 13 -3.56 -1.33 5.03
CA LYS A 13 -2.92 -1.66 6.33
C LYS A 13 -2.95 -3.16 6.64
N GLY A 14 -3.86 -3.92 6.03
CA GLY A 14 -3.87 -5.38 6.13
C GLY A 14 -2.67 -6.05 5.44
N VAL A 15 -2.05 -5.35 4.48
CA VAL A 15 -0.90 -5.88 3.72
C VAL A 15 0.38 -5.64 4.51
N LYS A 16 0.91 -6.72 5.08
CA LYS A 16 2.19 -6.70 5.79
C LYS A 16 3.36 -6.52 4.83
N TYR A 17 4.34 -5.71 5.23
CA TYR A 17 5.54 -5.55 4.44
C TYR A 17 6.49 -6.74 4.68
N PRO A 18 6.92 -7.48 3.64
CA PRO A 18 7.73 -8.68 3.82
C PRO A 18 9.03 -8.40 4.58
N GLY A 19 9.39 -9.28 5.51
CA GLY A 19 10.59 -9.11 6.34
C GLY A 19 10.42 -8.14 7.52
N PHE A 20 9.25 -7.52 7.68
CA PHE A 20 8.95 -6.63 8.80
C PHE A 20 7.57 -6.90 9.41
N SER A 21 7.37 -6.45 10.65
CA SER A 21 6.11 -6.65 11.40
C SER A 21 5.03 -5.60 11.06
N ARG A 22 5.44 -4.45 10.50
CA ARG A 22 4.55 -3.33 10.14
C ARG A 22 4.01 -3.48 8.72
N ASP A 23 2.85 -2.88 8.49
CA ASP A 23 2.17 -2.86 7.19
C ASP A 23 2.72 -1.80 6.23
N ILE A 24 2.40 -1.93 4.95
CA ILE A 24 2.88 -1.05 3.88
C ILE A 24 2.46 0.42 4.07
N VAL A 25 1.35 0.68 4.78
CA VAL A 25 0.88 2.04 5.07
C VAL A 25 1.67 2.63 6.23
N SER A 26 1.90 1.85 7.30
CA SER A 26 2.73 2.23 8.45
C SER A 26 4.20 2.43 8.09
N PHE A 27 4.69 1.73 7.07
CA PHE A 27 6.03 1.97 6.50
C PHE A 27 6.13 3.27 5.70
N GLY A 28 5.00 3.90 5.34
CA GLY A 28 5.00 5.08 4.49
C GLY A 28 5.34 4.77 3.02
N LEU A 29 5.14 3.53 2.57
CA LEU A 29 5.34 3.15 1.16
C LEU A 29 4.22 3.69 0.27
N VAL A 30 3.03 3.87 0.83
CA VAL A 30 1.89 4.42 0.11
C VAL A 30 2.06 5.94 0.02
N LYS A 31 2.40 6.42 -1.17
CA LYS A 31 2.65 7.84 -1.45
C LYS A 31 1.36 8.59 -1.76
N GLU A 32 0.48 7.96 -2.54
CA GLU A 32 -0.77 8.57 -2.99
C GLU A 32 -1.84 7.48 -3.15
N ILE A 33 -3.09 7.81 -2.82
CA ILE A 33 -4.26 6.98 -3.11
C ILE A 33 -5.25 7.89 -3.84
N ARG A 34 -5.66 7.51 -5.05
CA ARG A 34 -6.68 8.20 -5.83
C ARG A 34 -7.87 7.29 -6.04
N VAL A 35 -9.05 7.77 -5.69
CA VAL A 35 -10.31 7.05 -5.90
C VAL A 35 -11.14 7.82 -6.93
N ASN A 36 -11.39 7.19 -8.07
CA ASN A 36 -12.21 7.73 -9.16
C ASN A 36 -13.43 6.82 -9.37
N GLY A 37 -14.51 7.10 -8.63
CA GLY A 37 -15.75 6.33 -8.71
C GLY A 37 -15.54 4.86 -8.31
N SER A 38 -15.46 3.97 -9.29
CA SER A 38 -15.22 2.53 -9.11
C SER A 38 -13.75 2.12 -9.23
N SER A 39 -12.86 3.03 -9.64
CA SER A 39 -11.44 2.74 -9.85
C SER A 39 -10.59 3.31 -8.73
N VAL A 40 -9.72 2.48 -8.17
CA VAL A 40 -8.78 2.86 -7.11
C VAL A 40 -7.36 2.74 -7.65
N THR A 41 -6.60 3.82 -7.57
CA THR A 41 -5.20 3.87 -7.97
C THR A 41 -4.36 4.22 -6.74
N ALA A 42 -3.54 3.27 -6.27
CA ALA A 42 -2.57 3.52 -5.21
C ALA A 42 -1.17 3.62 -5.81
N GLN A 43 -0.46 4.70 -5.53
CA GLN A 43 0.94 4.88 -5.90
C GLN A 43 1.81 4.49 -4.71
N LEU A 44 2.58 3.41 -4.88
CA LEU A 44 3.53 2.93 -3.88
C LEU A 44 4.95 3.31 -4.31
N THR A 45 5.75 3.80 -3.38
CA THR A 45 7.18 4.03 -3.55
C THR A 45 7.92 3.09 -2.61
N LEU A 46 8.67 2.15 -3.19
CA LEU A 46 9.55 1.28 -2.41
C LEU A 46 10.82 2.05 -2.04
N SER A 47 10.87 2.56 -0.82
CA SER A 47 12.07 3.21 -0.24
C SER A 47 13.06 2.16 0.31
N THR A 48 13.22 1.04 -0.38
CA THR A 48 13.85 -0.17 0.15
C THR A 48 15.17 -0.37 -0.58
N ASN A 49 16.29 -0.34 0.13
CA ASN A 49 17.62 -0.55 -0.45
C ASN A 49 17.89 -2.02 -0.81
N ASP A 50 16.92 -2.91 -0.57
CA ASP A 50 17.06 -4.36 -0.73
C ASP A 50 16.24 -4.85 -1.95
N PRO A 51 16.90 -5.24 -3.06
CA PRO A 51 16.24 -5.66 -4.30
C PRO A 51 15.52 -7.01 -4.19
N ALA A 52 15.61 -7.72 -3.05
CA ALA A 52 14.92 -8.99 -2.84
C ALA A 52 13.43 -8.84 -2.47
N ILE A 53 13.02 -7.71 -1.90
CA ILE A 53 11.66 -7.54 -1.34
C ILE A 53 10.55 -7.44 -2.42
N PRO A 54 10.75 -6.78 -3.59
CA PRO A 54 9.71 -6.70 -4.62
C PRO A 54 9.24 -8.06 -5.14
N ARG A 55 10.04 -9.11 -4.98
CA ARG A 55 9.73 -10.48 -5.46
C ARG A 55 8.83 -11.28 -4.53
N THR A 56 8.58 -10.81 -3.32
CA THR A 56 7.86 -11.58 -2.28
C THR A 56 6.46 -11.03 -2.01
N ILE A 57 6.10 -9.89 -2.61
CA ILE A 57 4.74 -9.34 -2.53
C ILE A 57 3.86 -10.12 -3.50
N LYS A 58 3.11 -11.09 -2.96
CA LYS A 58 2.04 -11.83 -3.66
C LYS A 58 0.69 -11.16 -3.43
#